data_AF-A0A2K6L8A0-F1
#
_entry.id   AF-A0A2K6L8A0-F1
#
_cell.length_a   1.000
_cell.length_b   1.000
_cell.length_c   1.000
_cell.angle_alpha   90.00
_cell.angle_beta   90.00
_cell.angle_gamma   90.00
#
_symmetry.space_group_name_H-M   'P 1'
#
loop_
_entity.id
_entity.type
_entity.pdbx_description
1 polymer ?
#
loop_
_entity_poly.entity_id
_entity_poly.type
_entity_poly.pdbx_seq_one_letter_code
_entity_poly.pdbx_strand_id
1 'polypeptide(L)'
;LNSEKSMHQKSPELVNEISYENTEWPGQRSRNFQIISSNPDDQSVYSTTEKYNIMEHRHNDMHYECMTPCQVTSDSDKEKTIAFLLKELDILRTSNKKLQQKLAEEDKEQRKLKFKLELQEKETEAKIAENTAALVEEVYFAQKERDKAVMSRLQLAIEERDEAIARAKHMEMSLNMLENINPEENDMTLQELLNRINNADTGIAIQKNGAIIVDRIYKTKECKMRITAEEMSALIEERDAALSKCKRLEQELHHLKEQNQTSANNMRHLTAENNQERALKAKLLSMQQARETAVQQYKKLEEEIQTLRVYYSLHKSLSQEENLKDQFNYTLSTYEEALKNRENIVSITQQQNEELATQLQQALTERANMELQLQHAIEASQVTNEKVQKSQIQIYFIPNKKDEREKFLMDKSRKIVAHSKQVMI
;
A
#
# COMPACT_ATOMS: atom_id res chain seq x y z
N LEU A 1 13.81 77.25 39.40
CA LEU A 1 14.98 76.89 40.22
C LEU A 1 15.31 75.43 39.94
N ASN A 2 16.55 75.19 39.56
CA ASN A 2 17.12 74.05 38.84
C ASN A 2 17.13 72.74 39.64
N SER A 3 17.14 71.58 38.98
CA SER A 3 18.40 70.85 38.71
C SER A 3 18.17 69.51 38.02
N GLU A 4 19.01 69.27 37.01
CA GLU A 4 19.23 68.05 36.24
C GLU A 4 19.64 66.84 37.09
N LYS A 5 19.29 65.63 36.64
CA LYS A 5 20.30 64.57 36.45
C LYS A 5 19.80 63.43 35.54
N SER A 6 20.38 63.41 34.35
CA SER A 6 20.52 62.26 33.46
C SER A 6 21.46 61.23 34.08
N MET A 7 21.14 59.93 33.93
CA MET A 7 22.12 58.83 34.02
C MET A 7 21.73 57.71 33.04
N HIS A 8 22.51 57.61 31.97
CA HIS A 8 22.72 56.41 31.17
C HIS A 8 23.55 55.38 31.95
N GLN A 9 23.23 54.09 31.82
CA GLN A 9 24.18 52.96 31.88
C GLN A 9 23.46 51.68 31.39
N LYS A 10 23.77 51.22 30.18
CA LYS A 10 24.82 50.24 29.80
C LYS A 10 24.24 48.82 29.64
N SER A 11 23.93 48.48 28.40
CA SER A 11 23.77 47.12 27.89
C SER A 11 25.12 46.40 27.88
N PRO A 12 25.21 45.09 28.22
CA PRO A 12 26.42 44.31 27.99
C PRO A 12 26.42 43.74 26.57
N GLU A 13 27.40 44.16 25.76
CA GLU A 13 27.86 43.41 24.60
C GLU A 13 28.45 42.07 25.07
N LEU A 14 27.83 40.96 24.66
CA LEU A 14 28.47 39.65 24.68
C LEU A 14 28.90 39.34 23.26
N VAL A 15 30.21 39.47 23.04
CA VAL A 15 30.95 38.91 21.92
C VAL A 15 30.82 37.39 21.99
N ASN A 16 30.17 36.78 21.00
CA ASN A 16 30.29 35.35 20.73
C ASN A 16 30.94 35.18 19.35
N GLU A 17 32.20 34.80 19.42
CA GLU A 17 33.05 34.31 18.34
C GLU A 17 32.49 32.95 17.88
N ILE A 18 31.91 32.90 16.68
CA ILE A 18 31.40 31.66 16.08
C ILE A 18 32.59 30.92 15.47
N SER A 19 33.15 29.97 16.22
CA SER A 19 34.00 28.92 15.66
C SER A 19 33.09 27.92 14.94
N TYR A 20 33.20 27.85 13.61
CA TYR A 20 32.59 26.81 12.80
C TYR A 20 33.37 25.50 12.99
N GLU A 21 32.90 24.61 13.86
CA GLU A 21 33.33 23.22 13.88
C GLU A 21 32.26 22.32 13.26
N ASN A 22 32.60 21.82 12.07
CA ASN A 22 31.95 20.69 11.43
C ASN A 22 32.01 19.47 12.37
N THR A 23 30.85 18.97 12.78
CA THR A 23 30.75 17.62 13.33
C THR A 23 29.76 16.83 12.49
N GLU A 24 30.29 16.11 11.52
CA GLU A 24 29.61 14.97 10.91
C GLU A 24 29.68 13.74 11.84
N TRP A 25 28.86 12.74 11.48
CA TRP A 25 28.87 11.31 11.83
C TRP A 25 27.82 10.86 12.87
N PRO A 26 27.37 9.58 12.86
CA PRO A 26 26.76 8.84 11.75
C PRO A 26 25.60 7.91 12.24
N GLY A 27 24.84 7.31 11.33
CA GLY A 27 24.37 5.92 11.52
C GLY A 27 22.87 5.64 11.61
N GLN A 28 22.40 4.97 10.54
CA GLN A 28 21.39 3.88 10.50
C GLN A 28 19.92 4.22 10.84
N ARG A 29 18.91 3.79 10.09
CA ARG A 29 18.79 2.61 9.22
C ARG A 29 17.56 2.78 8.33
N SER A 30 17.71 2.54 7.02
CA SER A 30 16.61 2.35 6.08
C SER A 30 15.68 1.21 6.52
N ARG A 31 14.37 1.44 6.44
CA ARG A 31 13.40 0.40 6.08
C ARG A 31 12.64 0.83 4.83
N ASN A 32 12.87 0.05 3.79
CA ASN A 32 12.18 0.08 2.51
C ASN A 32 10.68 -0.20 2.67
N PHE A 33 9.86 0.52 1.91
CA PHE A 33 8.71 -0.06 1.24
C PHE A 33 8.81 0.27 -0.25
N GLN A 34 9.08 -0.76 -1.04
CA GLN A 34 8.90 -0.76 -2.49
C GLN A 34 7.42 -1.02 -2.79
N ILE A 35 6.81 -0.20 -3.65
CA ILE A 35 5.71 -0.66 -4.52
C ILE A 35 6.18 -0.51 -5.96
N ILE A 36 6.60 -1.67 -6.45
CA ILE A 36 6.69 -2.20 -7.81
C ILE A 36 6.05 -1.32 -8.88
N SER A 37 6.89 -0.66 -9.69
CA SER A 37 6.56 -0.24 -11.05
C SER A 37 6.87 -1.40 -12.01
N SER A 38 5.88 -1.86 -12.76
CA SER A 38 6.10 -2.85 -13.83
C SER A 38 6.41 -2.16 -15.15
N ASN A 39 7.68 -2.31 -15.54
CA ASN A 39 8.34 -2.28 -16.85
C ASN A 39 8.20 -1.14 -17.88
N PRO A 40 9.33 -0.84 -18.56
CA PRO A 40 9.42 0.06 -19.72
C PRO A 40 9.31 -0.70 -21.04
N ASP A 41 8.85 0.00 -22.08
CA ASP A 41 9.32 -0.06 -23.47
C ASP A 41 8.43 0.94 -24.23
N ASP A 42 8.94 2.13 -24.56
CA ASP A 42 9.51 2.35 -25.87
C ASP A 42 10.09 3.76 -25.98
N GLN A 43 11.04 3.84 -26.88
CA GLN A 43 12.03 4.85 -27.11
C GLN A 43 11.47 5.99 -27.99
N SER A 44 11.85 7.24 -27.71
CA SER A 44 12.15 8.29 -28.72
C SER A 44 11.74 9.71 -28.28
N VAL A 45 12.78 10.49 -27.91
CA VAL A 45 13.07 11.84 -28.41
C VAL A 45 11.88 12.79 -28.65
N TYR A 46 11.63 13.69 -27.71
CA TYR A 46 10.99 14.98 -28.00
C TYR A 46 12.05 16.07 -28.10
N SER A 47 12.33 16.53 -29.32
CA SER A 47 12.77 17.89 -29.64
C SER A 47 12.72 18.12 -31.14
N THR A 48 11.63 18.71 -31.64
CA THR A 48 11.58 19.69 -32.74
C THR A 48 10.14 20.20 -32.87
N THR A 49 9.88 21.47 -32.54
CA THR A 49 9.72 22.59 -33.49
C THR A 49 8.58 22.38 -34.48
N GLU A 50 7.48 23.13 -34.33
CA GLU A 50 6.62 23.47 -35.47
C GLU A 50 6.10 24.92 -35.35
N LYS A 51 6.79 25.80 -36.08
CA LYS A 51 6.30 27.10 -36.52
C LYS A 51 5.37 26.85 -37.70
N TYR A 52 4.11 27.30 -37.63
CA TYR A 52 3.23 27.29 -38.79
C TYR A 52 3.66 28.37 -39.80
N ASN A 53 4.15 27.93 -40.96
CA ASN A 53 4.41 28.76 -42.12
C ASN A 53 3.07 29.05 -42.85
N ILE A 54 2.79 30.34 -43.05
CA ILE A 54 1.81 30.82 -44.02
C ILE A 54 2.46 30.63 -45.40
N MET A 55 1.93 29.72 -46.22
CA MET A 55 2.38 29.51 -47.59
C MET A 55 1.34 30.05 -48.57
N GLU A 56 1.69 31.16 -49.23
CA GLU A 56 0.98 31.75 -50.36
C GLU A 56 0.70 30.70 -51.45
N HIS A 57 -0.55 30.62 -51.91
CA HIS A 57 -0.90 29.92 -53.13
C HIS A 57 -0.35 30.66 -54.35
N ARG A 58 0.76 30.15 -54.90
CA ARG A 58 1.16 30.46 -56.28
C ARG A 58 0.24 29.71 -57.24
N HIS A 59 -0.37 30.45 -58.16
CA HIS A 59 -1.04 29.90 -59.34
C HIS A 59 -0.03 29.10 -60.18
N ASN A 60 -0.34 27.83 -60.43
CA ASN A 60 0.28 27.06 -61.50
C ASN A 60 -0.82 26.61 -62.46
N ASP A 61 -0.84 27.29 -63.59
CA ASP A 61 -1.44 26.91 -64.86
C ASP A 61 -0.76 25.62 -65.36
N MET A 62 -1.53 24.54 -65.52
CA MET A 62 -1.05 23.27 -66.05
C MET A 62 -2.06 22.74 -67.07
N HIS A 63 -1.87 23.22 -68.30
CA HIS A 63 -2.10 22.57 -69.58
C HIS A 63 -2.95 21.28 -69.59
N TYR A 64 -4.19 21.41 -70.04
CA TYR A 64 -4.97 20.28 -70.57
C TYR A 64 -4.56 20.03 -72.03
N GLU A 65 -3.68 19.06 -72.24
CA GLU A 65 -3.45 18.48 -73.56
C GLU A 65 -4.03 17.06 -73.55
N CYS A 66 -5.19 16.90 -74.19
CA CYS A 66 -5.72 15.58 -74.53
C CYS A 66 -6.24 15.63 -75.95
N MET A 67 -5.35 15.32 -76.89
CA MET A 67 -5.68 14.97 -78.26
C MET A 67 -5.40 13.49 -78.45
N THR A 68 -6.45 12.67 -78.49
CA THR A 68 -6.52 11.42 -79.26
C THR A 68 -7.98 10.95 -79.38
N PRO A 69 -8.34 10.17 -80.40
CA PRO A 69 -9.21 10.62 -81.47
C PRO A 69 -10.62 10.04 -81.36
N CYS A 70 -11.60 10.76 -81.88
CA CYS A 70 -12.98 10.28 -82.03
C CYS A 70 -13.04 9.00 -82.89
N GLN A 71 -13.08 7.85 -82.23
CA GLN A 71 -13.83 6.71 -82.75
C GLN A 71 -15.31 7.04 -82.57
N VAL A 72 -16.05 7.05 -83.68
CA VAL A 72 -17.51 7.17 -83.70
C VAL A 72 -18.08 5.89 -83.12
N THR A 73 -18.18 5.82 -81.79
CA THR A 73 -19.19 5.02 -81.12
C THR A 73 -20.50 5.80 -81.19
N SER A 74 -21.60 5.10 -81.38
CA SER A 74 -22.94 5.70 -81.48
C SER A 74 -23.22 6.67 -80.32
N ASP A 75 -23.96 7.76 -80.56
CA ASP A 75 -24.31 8.77 -79.53
C ASP A 75 -24.91 8.14 -78.24
N SER A 76 -25.58 6.99 -78.40
CA SER A 76 -26.13 6.20 -77.29
C SER A 76 -25.09 5.73 -76.27
N ASP A 77 -23.85 5.42 -76.68
CA ASP A 77 -22.83 4.89 -75.76
C ASP A 77 -22.13 6.01 -74.96
N LYS A 78 -22.05 7.22 -75.53
CA LYS A 78 -21.58 8.42 -74.83
C LYS A 78 -22.59 8.88 -73.79
N GLU A 79 -23.88 8.89 -74.11
CA GLU A 79 -24.95 9.22 -73.17
C GLU A 79 -25.01 8.25 -71.97
N LYS A 80 -24.87 6.94 -72.22
CA LYS A 80 -24.78 5.94 -71.13
C LYS A 80 -23.58 6.18 -70.21
N THR A 81 -22.42 6.53 -70.79
CA THR A 81 -21.21 6.84 -70.04
C THR A 81 -21.40 8.10 -69.19
N ILE A 82 -22.00 9.15 -69.77
CA ILE A 82 -22.33 10.39 -69.04
C ILE A 82 -23.30 10.12 -67.90
N ALA A 83 -24.35 9.32 -68.12
CA ALA A 83 -25.32 8.97 -67.08
C ALA A 83 -24.68 8.15 -65.94
N PHE A 84 -23.76 7.24 -66.26
CA PHE A 84 -22.99 6.49 -65.27
C PHE A 84 -22.11 7.41 -64.42
N LEU A 85 -21.37 8.32 -65.05
CA LEU A 85 -20.52 9.29 -64.35
C LEU A 85 -21.32 10.24 -63.46
N LEU A 86 -22.49 10.71 -63.90
CA LEU A 86 -23.38 11.53 -63.08
C LEU A 86 -23.88 10.76 -61.84
N LYS A 87 -24.25 9.49 -62.02
CA LYS A 87 -24.66 8.62 -60.91
C LYS A 87 -23.52 8.40 -59.91
N GLU A 88 -22.32 8.16 -60.40
CA GLU A 88 -21.11 8.01 -59.56
C GLU A 88 -20.78 9.31 -58.82
N LEU A 89 -20.91 10.45 -59.49
CA LEU A 89 -20.71 11.77 -58.90
C LEU A 89 -21.74 12.05 -57.79
N ASP A 90 -23.00 11.67 -57.98
CA ASP A 90 -24.02 11.79 -56.93
C ASP A 90 -23.78 10.84 -55.75
N ILE A 91 -23.30 9.61 -56.01
CA ILE A 91 -22.85 8.69 -54.96
C ILE A 91 -21.68 9.31 -54.17
N LEU A 92 -20.70 9.91 -54.85
CA LEU A 92 -19.56 10.56 -54.20
C LEU A 92 -19.99 11.80 -53.40
N ARG A 93 -20.90 12.63 -53.92
CA ARG A 93 -21.46 13.78 -53.19
C ARG A 93 -22.18 13.35 -51.92
N THR A 94 -23.02 12.33 -52.00
CA THR A 94 -23.74 11.82 -50.82
C THR A 94 -22.80 11.18 -49.80
N SER A 95 -21.77 10.46 -50.26
CA SER A 95 -20.71 9.92 -49.40
C SER A 95 -19.91 11.03 -48.70
N ASN A 96 -19.46 12.05 -49.44
CA ASN A 96 -18.73 13.18 -48.89
C ASN A 96 -19.56 13.94 -47.85
N LYS A 97 -20.84 14.21 -48.13
CA LYS A 97 -21.76 14.83 -47.15
C LYS A 97 -21.90 14.01 -45.87
N LYS A 98 -21.98 12.68 -45.97
CA LYS A 98 -21.99 11.79 -44.80
C LYS A 98 -20.67 11.84 -44.02
N LEU A 99 -19.53 11.88 -44.71
CA LEU A 99 -18.22 11.99 -44.08
C LEU A 99 -18.05 13.33 -43.35
N GLN A 100 -18.50 14.44 -43.95
CA GLN A 100 -18.50 15.76 -43.31
C GLN A 100 -19.36 15.78 -42.03
N GLN A 101 -20.53 15.14 -42.06
CA GLN A 101 -21.38 15.04 -40.87
C GLN A 101 -20.71 14.20 -39.77
N LYS A 102 -20.09 13.06 -40.12
CA LYS A 102 -19.34 12.25 -39.16
C LYS A 102 -18.17 13.02 -38.56
N LEU A 103 -17.42 13.75 -39.39
CA LEU A 103 -16.31 14.58 -38.92
C LEU A 103 -16.78 15.65 -37.93
N ALA A 104 -17.91 16.32 -38.22
CA ALA A 104 -18.48 17.31 -37.32
C ALA A 104 -18.96 16.72 -35.97
N GLU A 105 -19.48 15.49 -35.98
CA GLU A 105 -19.91 14.79 -34.76
C GLU A 105 -18.69 14.36 -33.93
N GLU A 106 -17.66 13.77 -34.56
CA GLU A 106 -16.41 13.40 -33.90
C GLU A 106 -15.68 14.62 -33.32
N ASP A 107 -15.61 15.74 -34.05
CA ASP A 107 -15.04 17.00 -33.54
C ASP A 107 -15.78 17.49 -32.28
N LYS A 108 -17.10 17.32 -32.23
CA LYS A 108 -17.92 17.71 -31.09
C LYS A 108 -17.66 16.80 -29.88
N GLU A 109 -17.58 15.49 -30.09
CA GLU A 109 -17.25 14.54 -29.02
C GLU A 109 -15.80 14.71 -28.53
N GLN A 110 -14.84 14.98 -29.43
CA GLN A 110 -13.46 15.29 -29.06
C GLN A 110 -13.38 16.53 -28.16
N ARG A 111 -14.10 17.62 -28.50
CA ARG A 111 -14.15 18.82 -27.65
C ARG A 111 -14.74 18.51 -26.27
N LYS A 112 -15.81 17.71 -26.22
CA LYS A 112 -16.47 17.31 -24.97
C LYS A 112 -15.55 16.46 -24.08
N LEU A 113 -14.82 15.50 -24.67
CA LEU A 113 -13.83 14.71 -23.94
C LEU A 113 -12.67 15.58 -23.43
N LYS A 114 -12.19 16.52 -24.25
CA LYS A 114 -11.15 17.48 -23.84
C LYS A 114 -11.60 18.32 -22.63
N PHE A 115 -12.80 18.88 -22.67
CA PHE A 115 -13.34 19.63 -21.52
C PHE A 115 -13.51 18.77 -20.27
N LYS A 116 -13.94 17.50 -20.42
CA LYS A 116 -14.06 16.58 -19.29
C LYS A 116 -12.71 16.28 -18.64
N LEU A 117 -11.67 16.09 -19.45
CA LEU A 117 -10.31 15.83 -18.97
C LEU A 117 -9.74 17.06 -18.24
N GLU A 118 -9.89 18.26 -18.81
CA GLU A 118 -9.46 19.51 -18.18
C GLU A 118 -10.18 19.77 -16.85
N LEU A 119 -11.48 19.47 -16.78
CA LEU A 119 -12.25 19.56 -15.54
C LEU A 119 -11.72 18.60 -14.47
N GLN A 120 -11.45 17.35 -14.84
CA GLN A 120 -10.90 16.35 -13.92
C GLN A 120 -9.50 16.74 -13.43
N GLU A 121 -8.65 17.26 -14.31
CA GLU A 121 -7.32 17.77 -13.95
C GLU A 121 -7.44 18.89 -12.91
N LYS A 122 -8.32 19.86 -13.14
CA LYS A 122 -8.57 20.97 -12.21
C LYS A 122 -9.13 20.52 -10.86
N GLU A 123 -10.00 19.52 -10.86
CA GLU A 123 -10.51 18.93 -9.62
C GLU A 123 -9.39 18.26 -8.80
N THR A 124 -8.52 17.49 -9.46
CA THR A 124 -7.38 16.86 -8.79
C THR A 124 -6.35 17.86 -8.29
N GLU A 125 -6.05 18.91 -9.07
CA GLU A 125 -5.17 20.00 -8.69
C GLU A 125 -5.71 20.75 -7.45
N ALA A 126 -7.01 21.06 -7.44
CA ALA A 126 -7.67 21.68 -6.30
C ALA A 126 -7.62 20.80 -5.05
N LYS A 127 -7.82 19.48 -5.19
CA LYS A 127 -7.73 18.54 -4.06
C LYS A 127 -6.32 18.45 -3.49
N ILE A 128 -5.30 18.47 -4.35
CA ILE A 128 -3.90 18.48 -3.92
C ILE A 128 -3.58 19.78 -3.19
N ALA A 129 -4.03 20.93 -3.71
CA ALA A 129 -3.82 22.23 -3.08
C ALA A 129 -4.50 22.31 -1.70
N GLU A 130 -5.74 21.83 -1.58
CA GLU A 130 -6.48 21.76 -0.31
C GLU A 130 -5.73 20.90 0.72
N ASN A 131 -5.33 19.68 0.34
CA ASN A 131 -4.59 18.78 1.23
C ASN A 131 -3.23 19.39 1.65
N THR A 132 -2.56 20.08 0.72
CA THR A 132 -1.26 20.72 0.99
C THR A 132 -1.43 21.90 1.95
N ALA A 133 -2.47 22.72 1.76
CA ALA A 133 -2.77 23.83 2.67
C ALA A 133 -3.08 23.34 4.08
N ALA A 134 -3.91 22.30 4.22
CA ALA A 134 -4.21 21.68 5.51
C ALA A 134 -2.95 21.17 6.23
N LEU A 135 -2.05 20.49 5.51
CA LEU A 135 -0.79 20.01 6.08
C LEU A 135 0.12 21.17 6.55
N VAL A 136 0.20 22.26 5.79
CA VAL A 136 0.98 23.44 6.16
C VAL A 136 0.43 24.08 7.43
N GLU A 137 -0.89 24.18 7.57
CA GLU A 137 -1.53 24.68 8.79
C GLU A 137 -1.22 23.77 9.99
N GLU A 138 -1.33 22.45 9.85
CA GLU A 138 -1.00 21.50 10.92
C GLU A 138 0.45 21.62 11.38
N VAL A 139 1.40 21.71 10.43
CA VAL A 139 2.83 21.90 10.76
C VAL A 139 3.05 23.22 11.49
N TYR A 140 2.39 24.29 11.05
CA TYR A 140 2.49 25.59 11.71
C TYR A 140 1.95 25.55 13.15
N PHE A 141 0.79 24.94 13.37
CA PHE A 141 0.23 24.75 14.71
C PHE A 141 1.13 23.89 15.60
N ALA A 142 1.63 22.77 15.08
CA ALA A 142 2.55 21.90 15.82
C ALA A 142 3.85 22.62 16.21
N GLN A 143 4.40 23.45 15.31
CA GLN A 143 5.58 24.27 15.62
C GLN A 143 5.30 25.29 16.71
N LYS A 144 4.15 25.98 16.63
CA LYS A 144 3.75 26.96 17.64
C LYS A 144 3.58 26.32 19.02
N GLU A 145 2.95 25.16 19.10
CA GLU A 145 2.78 24.42 20.36
C GLU A 145 4.14 23.93 20.90
N ARG A 146 5.03 23.45 20.02
CA ARG A 146 6.42 23.09 20.39
C ARG A 146 7.17 24.29 20.97
N ASP A 147 7.11 25.46 20.34
CA ASP A 147 7.80 26.66 20.83
C ASP A 147 7.24 27.12 22.17
N LYS A 148 5.90 27.07 22.33
CA LYS A 148 5.26 27.37 23.61
C LYS A 148 5.71 26.41 24.72
N ALA A 149 5.73 25.11 24.44
CA ALA A 149 6.17 24.09 25.41
C ALA A 149 7.65 24.27 25.80
N VAL A 150 8.51 24.60 24.83
CA VAL A 150 9.93 24.89 25.08
C VAL A 150 10.08 26.14 25.97
N MET A 151 9.34 27.21 25.67
CA MET A 151 9.37 28.43 26.48
C MET A 151 8.87 28.19 27.90
N SER A 152 7.77 27.45 28.08
CA SER A 152 7.28 27.06 29.41
C SER A 152 8.31 26.24 30.20
N ARG A 153 8.99 25.29 29.55
CA ARG A 153 10.01 24.47 30.20
C ARG A 153 11.24 25.29 30.61
N LEU A 154 11.65 26.24 29.78
CA LEU A 154 12.74 27.15 30.10
C LEU A 154 12.39 28.05 31.29
N GLN A 155 11.17 28.58 31.33
CA GLN A 155 10.68 29.37 32.46
C GLN A 155 10.68 28.57 33.75
N LEU A 156 10.17 27.33 33.73
CA LEU A 156 10.17 26.45 34.90
C LEU A 156 11.60 26.19 35.40
N ALA A 157 12.55 25.93 34.50
CA ALA A 157 13.95 25.70 34.89
C ALA A 157 14.59 26.96 35.54
N ILE A 158 14.19 28.15 35.09
CA ILE A 158 14.63 29.42 35.71
C ILE A 158 14.02 29.56 37.10
N GLU A 159 12.73 29.30 37.26
CA GLU A 159 12.02 29.35 38.54
C GLU A 159 12.62 28.35 39.55
N GLU A 160 12.84 27.10 39.14
CA GLU A 160 13.46 26.06 39.98
C GLU A 160 14.88 26.44 40.43
N ARG A 161 15.68 27.04 39.53
CA ARG A 161 17.01 27.54 39.86
C ARG A 161 16.93 28.68 40.88
N ASP A 162 16.04 29.64 40.66
CA ASP A 162 15.90 30.80 41.53
C ASP A 162 15.38 30.39 42.91
N GLU A 163 14.47 29.42 42.97
CA GLU A 163 14.01 28.82 44.22
C GLU A 163 15.13 28.06 44.95
N ALA A 164 15.96 27.30 44.22
CA ALA A 164 17.12 26.63 44.79
C ALA A 164 18.14 27.64 45.36
N ILE A 165 18.39 28.75 44.65
CA ILE A 165 19.24 29.83 45.13
C ILE A 165 18.65 30.47 46.40
N ALA A 166 17.34 30.71 46.43
CA ALA A 166 16.67 31.27 47.60
C ALA A 166 16.78 30.34 48.82
N ARG A 167 16.55 29.03 48.63
CA ARG A 167 16.73 28.02 49.70
C ARG A 167 18.17 27.97 50.21
N ALA A 168 19.15 27.97 49.31
CA ALA A 168 20.56 27.96 49.68
C ALA A 168 20.93 29.18 50.55
N LYS A 169 20.49 30.38 50.16
CA LYS A 169 20.70 31.61 50.93
C LYS A 169 20.03 31.57 52.31
N HIS A 170 18.83 31.01 52.40
CA HIS A 170 18.13 30.86 53.69
C HIS A 170 18.88 29.90 54.62
N MET A 171 19.40 28.79 54.09
CA MET A 171 20.21 27.84 54.85
C MET A 171 21.52 28.47 55.32
N GLU A 172 22.20 29.23 54.46
CA GLU A 172 23.41 29.98 54.83
C GLU A 172 23.14 30.98 55.97
N MET A 173 22.04 31.74 55.89
CA MET A 173 21.62 32.64 56.95
C MET A 173 21.31 31.90 58.26
N SER A 174 20.67 30.73 58.17
CA SER A 174 20.37 29.88 59.33
C SER A 174 21.65 29.34 59.99
N LEU A 175 22.64 28.92 59.18
CA LEU A 175 23.94 28.46 59.68
C LEU A 175 24.71 29.57 60.39
N ASN A 176 24.74 30.78 59.82
CA ASN A 176 25.35 31.95 60.46
C ASN A 176 24.68 32.30 61.81
N MET A 177 23.38 32.03 61.96
CA MET A 177 22.69 32.20 63.25
C MET A 177 23.07 31.10 64.27
N LEU A 178 23.30 29.86 63.81
CA LEU A 178 23.69 28.72 64.63
C LEU A 178 25.15 28.80 65.11
N GLU A 179 26.08 29.31 64.30
CA GLU A 179 27.50 29.48 64.66
C GLU A 179 27.68 30.41 65.88
N ASN A 180 26.69 31.27 66.17
CA ASN A 180 26.68 32.18 67.31
C ASN A 180 26.09 31.59 68.61
N ILE A 181 25.74 30.30 68.64
CA ILE A 181 25.15 29.64 69.81
C ILE A 181 26.14 28.65 70.42
N ASN A 182 26.69 29.00 71.59
CA ASN A 182 27.39 28.04 72.46
C ASN A 182 26.34 27.08 73.07
N PRO A 183 26.31 25.78 72.70
CA PRO A 183 25.24 24.88 73.10
C PRO A 183 25.23 24.57 74.60
N GLU A 184 26.40 24.62 75.26
CA GLU A 184 26.57 24.24 76.67
C GLU A 184 26.03 25.29 77.66
N GLU A 185 25.86 26.55 77.22
CA GLU A 185 25.34 27.65 78.05
C GLU A 185 23.82 27.88 77.85
N ASN A 186 23.21 27.36 76.78
CA ASN A 186 21.80 27.60 76.44
C ASN A 186 20.84 26.55 77.05
N ASP A 187 21.30 25.31 77.23
CA ASP A 187 20.51 24.20 77.80
C ASP A 187 20.38 24.27 79.33
N MET A 188 21.18 25.11 79.98
CA MET A 188 21.18 25.24 81.42
C MET A 188 19.92 25.98 81.89
N THR A 189 19.23 25.43 82.89
CA THR A 189 18.05 26.11 83.45
C THR A 189 18.48 27.38 84.20
N LEU A 190 17.60 28.39 84.27
CA LEU A 190 17.88 29.60 85.06
C LEU A 190 18.20 29.22 86.52
N GLN A 191 17.55 28.18 87.04
CA GLN A 191 17.80 27.64 88.37
C GLN A 191 19.21 27.05 88.51
N GLU A 192 19.71 26.32 87.51
CA GLU A 192 21.08 25.80 87.50
C GLU A 192 22.13 26.92 87.43
N LEU A 193 21.90 27.96 86.61
CA LEU A 193 22.80 29.12 86.53
C LEU A 193 22.86 29.88 87.86
N LEU A 194 21.71 30.07 88.51
CA LEU A 194 21.62 30.69 89.83
C LEU A 194 22.30 29.84 90.91
N ASN A 195 22.10 28.52 90.89
CA ASN A 195 22.77 27.60 91.81
C ASN A 195 24.30 27.61 91.61
N ARG A 196 24.78 27.73 90.37
CA ARG A 196 26.23 27.85 90.07
C ARG A 196 26.80 29.18 90.53
N ILE A 197 26.06 30.27 90.44
CA ILE A 197 26.46 31.57 91.00
C ILE A 197 26.53 31.47 92.54
N ASN A 198 25.53 30.86 93.17
CA ASN A 198 25.47 30.74 94.63
C ASN A 198 26.58 29.85 95.21
N ASN A 199 27.06 28.87 94.43
CA ASN A 199 28.09 27.92 94.84
C ASN A 199 29.47 28.21 94.19
N ALA A 200 29.67 29.39 93.59
CA ALA A 200 30.92 29.71 92.91
C ALA A 200 32.00 30.17 93.90
N ASP A 201 33.15 29.49 93.89
CA ASP A 201 34.30 29.80 94.77
C ASP A 201 35.15 30.99 94.28
N THR A 202 34.86 31.54 93.09
CA THR A 202 35.61 32.65 92.49
C THR A 202 34.70 33.70 91.86
N GLY A 203 35.12 34.97 91.95
CA GLY A 203 34.40 36.09 91.33
C GLY A 203 34.32 35.99 89.79
N ILE A 204 35.30 35.35 89.17
CA ILE A 204 35.32 35.10 87.71
C ILE A 204 34.19 34.11 87.32
N ALA A 205 33.97 33.06 88.11
CA ALA A 205 32.88 32.12 87.87
C ALA A 205 31.50 32.76 88.07
N ILE A 206 31.36 33.66 89.05
CA ILE A 206 30.14 34.46 89.24
C ILE A 206 29.90 35.35 88.01
N GLN A 207 30.94 36.05 87.54
CA GLN A 207 30.83 36.95 86.39
C GLN A 207 30.45 36.19 85.10
N LYS A 208 31.05 35.02 84.85
CA LYS A 208 30.75 34.21 83.67
C LYS A 208 29.29 33.75 83.66
N ASN A 209 28.80 33.18 84.77
CA ASN A 209 27.41 32.75 84.86
C ASN A 209 26.42 33.95 84.84
N GLY A 210 26.81 35.08 85.43
CA GLY A 210 26.04 36.32 85.37
C GLY A 210 25.91 36.87 83.95
N ALA A 211 26.97 36.80 83.15
CA ALA A 211 26.96 37.22 81.75
C ALA A 211 25.97 36.37 80.91
N ILE A 212 25.92 35.05 81.13
CA ILE A 212 24.98 34.14 80.47
C ILE A 212 23.52 34.51 80.81
N ILE A 213 23.22 34.81 82.08
CA ILE A 213 21.86 35.23 82.49
C ILE A 213 21.47 36.55 81.81
N VAL A 214 22.37 37.54 81.80
CA VAL A 214 22.12 38.84 81.17
C VAL A 214 21.90 38.69 79.67
N ASP A 215 22.74 37.91 78.99
CA ASP A 215 22.58 37.58 77.57
C ASP A 215 21.23 36.90 77.29
N ARG A 216 20.82 35.94 78.12
CA ARG A 216 19.51 35.27 77.98
C ARG A 216 18.33 36.22 78.15
N ILE A 217 18.40 37.16 79.09
CA ILE A 217 17.39 38.19 79.30
C ILE A 217 17.31 39.10 78.07
N TYR A 218 18.47 39.53 77.55
CA TYR A 218 18.53 40.39 76.36
C TYR A 218 17.95 39.68 75.14
N LYS A 219 18.39 38.46 74.84
CA LYS A 219 17.87 37.63 73.73
C LYS A 219 16.37 37.36 73.86
N THR A 220 15.87 37.09 75.06
CA THR A 220 14.42 36.89 75.29
C THR A 220 13.64 38.18 75.02
N LYS A 221 14.17 39.33 75.45
CA LYS A 221 13.54 40.64 75.20
C LYS A 221 13.55 40.98 73.71
N GLU A 222 14.67 40.78 73.04
CA GLU A 222 14.82 41.00 71.60
C GLU A 222 13.91 40.09 70.79
N CYS A 223 13.84 38.79 71.13
CA CYS A 223 12.92 37.84 70.49
C CYS A 223 11.46 38.27 70.62
N LYS A 224 11.03 38.71 71.82
CA LYS A 224 9.68 39.27 72.01
C LYS A 224 9.42 40.49 71.14
N MET A 225 10.38 41.43 71.07
CA MET A 225 10.26 42.61 70.23
C MET A 225 10.18 42.25 68.74
N ARG A 226 10.98 41.29 68.28
CA ARG A 226 10.96 40.79 66.90
C ARG A 226 9.63 40.14 66.56
N ILE A 227 9.11 39.25 67.41
CA ILE A 227 7.80 38.61 67.22
C ILE A 227 6.71 39.67 67.11
N THR A 228 6.66 40.64 68.04
CA THR A 228 5.65 41.70 67.99
C THR A 228 5.78 42.57 66.73
N ALA A 229 7.00 42.83 66.25
CA ALA A 229 7.21 43.57 65.01
C ALA A 229 6.74 42.78 63.78
N GLU A 230 7.07 41.49 63.70
CA GLU A 230 6.62 40.58 62.64
C GLU A 230 5.09 40.45 62.62
N GLU A 231 4.46 40.30 63.78
CA GLU A 231 2.99 40.27 63.92
C GLU A 231 2.35 41.59 63.45
N MET A 232 2.90 42.74 63.85
CA MET A 232 2.41 44.04 63.39
C MET A 232 2.57 44.23 61.87
N SER A 233 3.70 43.80 61.30
CA SER A 233 3.91 43.85 59.84
C SER A 233 2.92 42.95 59.09
N ALA A 234 2.69 41.72 59.55
CA ALA A 234 1.74 40.80 58.94
C ALA A 234 0.30 41.37 58.95
N LEU A 235 -0.11 41.99 60.06
CA LEU A 235 -1.41 42.65 60.17
C LEU A 235 -1.54 43.85 59.21
N ILE A 236 -0.46 44.61 59.01
CA ILE A 236 -0.42 45.73 58.06
C ILE A 236 -0.55 45.22 56.62
N GLU A 237 0.17 44.16 56.27
CA GLU A 237 0.11 43.54 54.94
C GLU A 237 -1.28 42.97 54.64
N GLU A 238 -1.90 42.27 55.60
CA GLU A 238 -3.25 41.73 55.46
C GLU A 238 -4.28 42.85 55.26
N ARG A 239 -4.17 43.94 56.06
CA ARG A 239 -5.01 45.14 55.90
C ARG A 239 -4.85 45.74 54.50
N ASP A 240 -3.62 45.88 54.01
CA ASP A 240 -3.36 46.52 52.71
C ASP A 240 -3.81 45.64 51.54
N ALA A 241 -3.68 44.32 51.65
CA ALA A 241 -4.24 43.38 50.70
C ALA A 241 -5.78 43.46 50.66
N ALA A 242 -6.43 43.51 51.83
CA ALA A 242 -7.88 43.67 51.94
C ALA A 242 -8.35 45.02 51.35
N LEU A 243 -7.66 46.12 51.66
CA LEU A 243 -7.96 47.44 51.10
C LEU A 243 -7.78 47.48 49.58
N SER A 244 -6.74 46.85 49.06
CA SER A 244 -6.50 46.75 47.61
C SER A 244 -7.60 45.96 46.92
N LYS A 245 -8.06 44.86 47.54
CA LYS A 245 -9.20 44.08 47.05
C LYS A 245 -10.49 44.90 47.06
N CYS A 246 -10.77 45.65 48.13
CA CYS A 246 -11.93 46.54 48.20
C CYS A 246 -11.89 47.59 47.09
N LYS A 247 -10.76 48.29 46.90
CA LYS A 247 -10.60 49.29 45.83
C LYS A 247 -10.83 48.70 44.44
N ARG A 248 -10.31 47.50 44.16
CA ARG A 248 -10.54 46.81 42.88
C ARG A 248 -12.02 46.49 42.66
N LEU A 249 -12.70 45.96 43.68
CA LEU A 249 -14.12 45.63 43.59
C LEU A 249 -14.98 46.90 43.41
N GLU A 250 -14.61 48.01 44.05
CA GLU A 250 -15.27 49.31 43.86
C GLU A 250 -15.11 49.82 42.42
N GLN A 251 -13.91 49.67 41.83
CA GLN A 251 -13.65 50.03 40.44
C GLN A 251 -14.45 49.14 39.47
N GLU A 252 -14.48 47.83 39.69
CA GLU A 252 -15.27 46.88 38.89
C GLU A 252 -16.77 47.22 38.95
N LEU A 253 -17.28 47.56 40.13
CA LEU A 253 -18.67 47.99 40.31
C LEU A 253 -18.94 49.28 39.53
N HIS A 254 -18.05 50.28 39.64
CA HIS A 254 -18.18 51.52 38.88
C HIS A 254 -18.19 51.25 37.37
N HIS A 255 -17.27 50.42 36.88
CA HIS A 255 -17.17 50.08 35.46
C HIS A 255 -18.40 49.33 34.95
N LEU A 256 -18.92 48.38 35.73
CA LEU A 256 -20.15 47.66 35.40
C LEU A 256 -21.36 48.61 35.40
N LYS A 257 -21.44 49.55 36.36
CA LYS A 257 -22.50 50.56 36.41
C LYS A 257 -22.43 51.51 35.22
N GLU A 258 -21.24 51.92 34.81
CA GLU A 258 -20.99 52.76 33.63
C GLU A 258 -21.30 52.00 32.32
N GLN A 259 -20.93 50.73 32.22
CA GLN A 259 -21.26 49.86 31.10
C GLN A 259 -22.78 49.66 30.97
N ASN A 260 -23.49 49.50 32.09
CA ASN A 260 -24.94 49.33 32.11
C ASN A 260 -25.68 50.65 31.79
N GLN A 261 -25.13 51.78 32.24
CA GLN A 261 -25.67 53.10 31.90
C GLN A 261 -25.42 53.47 30.42
N THR A 262 -24.27 53.09 29.86
CA THR A 262 -23.92 53.31 28.45
C THR A 262 -24.64 52.33 27.51
N SER A 263 -24.95 51.11 27.97
CA SER A 263 -25.81 50.16 27.24
C SER A 263 -27.28 50.59 27.23
N ALA A 264 -27.80 51.11 28.35
CA ALA A 264 -29.16 51.65 28.44
C ALA A 264 -29.36 52.91 27.58
N ASN A 265 -28.32 53.73 27.39
CA ASN A 265 -28.40 54.96 26.60
C ASN A 265 -28.12 54.75 25.09
N ASN A 266 -27.68 53.57 24.65
CA ASN A 266 -27.47 53.24 23.23
C ASN A 266 -28.52 52.25 22.71
N MET A 267 -29.65 52.78 22.23
CA MET A 267 -30.75 52.03 21.60
C MET A 267 -30.31 51.10 20.44
N ARG A 268 -29.17 51.38 19.80
CA ARG A 268 -28.59 50.52 18.75
C ARG A 268 -28.04 49.19 19.26
N HIS A 269 -27.49 49.12 20.48
CA HIS A 269 -26.83 47.91 20.99
C HIS A 269 -27.85 46.83 21.42
N LEU A 270 -28.96 47.25 22.05
CA LEU A 270 -30.09 46.39 22.38
C LEU A 270 -30.71 45.73 21.14
N THR A 271 -30.69 46.41 19.98
CA THR A 271 -31.26 45.89 18.73
C THR A 271 -30.33 44.88 18.05
N ALA A 272 -29.01 45.10 18.12
CA ALA A 272 -28.01 44.19 17.55
C ALA A 272 -27.91 42.87 18.33
N GLU A 273 -27.88 42.94 19.66
CA GLU A 273 -27.83 41.77 20.54
C GLU A 273 -29.14 40.95 20.43
N ASN A 274 -30.30 41.63 20.36
CA ASN A 274 -31.59 40.98 20.13
C ASN A 274 -31.66 40.30 18.75
N ASN A 275 -31.06 40.88 17.71
CA ASN A 275 -30.99 40.26 16.38
C ASN A 275 -30.08 39.04 16.37
N GLN A 276 -28.95 39.07 17.08
CA GLN A 276 -28.06 37.92 17.22
C GLN A 276 -28.71 36.79 18.03
N GLU A 277 -29.40 37.12 19.12
CA GLU A 277 -30.18 36.16 19.91
C GLU A 277 -31.29 35.52 19.06
N ARG A 278 -32.02 36.33 18.27
CA ARG A 278 -33.05 35.83 17.34
C ARG A 278 -32.46 34.90 16.28
N ALA A 279 -31.28 35.23 15.74
CA ALA A 279 -30.60 34.39 14.75
C ALA A 279 -30.16 33.04 15.34
N LEU A 280 -29.59 33.04 16.56
CA LEU A 280 -29.21 31.82 17.27
C LEU A 280 -30.43 30.96 17.59
N LYS A 281 -31.53 31.57 18.02
CA LYS A 281 -32.79 30.87 18.29
C LYS A 281 -33.40 30.26 17.03
N ALA A 282 -33.36 30.96 15.90
CA ALA A 282 -33.80 30.43 14.61
C ALA A 282 -32.93 29.25 14.15
N LYS A 283 -31.60 29.34 14.33
CA LYS A 283 -30.66 28.25 14.02
C LYS A 283 -30.92 27.02 14.90
N LEU A 284 -31.15 27.20 16.20
CA LEU A 284 -31.48 26.13 17.13
C LEU A 284 -32.76 25.39 16.70
N LEU A 285 -33.82 26.13 16.38
CA LEU A 285 -35.09 25.56 15.93
C LEU A 285 -34.95 24.80 14.61
N SER A 286 -34.19 25.35 13.65
CA SER A 286 -33.90 24.67 12.38
C SER A 286 -33.13 23.35 12.60
N MET A 287 -32.13 23.35 13.48
CA MET A 287 -31.39 22.13 13.83
C MET A 287 -32.28 21.10 14.53
N GLN A 288 -33.18 21.54 15.41
CA GLN A 288 -34.12 20.66 16.08
C GLN A 288 -35.08 20.00 15.08
N GLN A 289 -35.63 20.78 14.15
CA GLN A 289 -36.52 20.27 13.10
C GLN A 289 -35.80 19.29 12.15
N ALA A 290 -34.55 19.58 11.79
CA ALA A 290 -33.72 18.67 11.00
C ALA A 290 -33.46 17.35 11.73
N ARG A 291 -33.16 17.41 13.04
CA ARG A 291 -32.99 16.22 13.89
C ARG A 291 -34.27 15.39 13.96
N GLU A 292 -35.42 16.02 14.18
CA GLU A 292 -36.72 15.34 14.25
C GLU A 292 -37.07 14.66 12.92
N THR A 293 -36.80 15.33 11.79
CA THR A 293 -36.98 14.76 10.46
C THR A 293 -36.07 13.55 10.24
N ALA A 294 -34.80 13.63 10.62
CA ALA A 294 -33.86 12.51 10.52
C ALA A 294 -34.30 11.30 11.35
N VAL A 295 -34.78 11.53 12.59
CA VAL A 295 -35.30 10.48 13.46
C VAL A 295 -36.52 9.78 12.82
N GLN A 296 -37.43 10.53 12.20
CA GLN A 296 -38.56 9.95 11.48
C GLN A 296 -38.12 9.09 10.29
N GLN A 297 -37.11 9.53 9.52
CA GLN A 297 -36.54 8.73 8.43
C GLN A 297 -35.90 7.44 8.93
N TYR A 298 -35.15 7.50 10.03
CA TYR A 298 -34.55 6.30 10.62
C TYR A 298 -35.60 5.30 11.09
N LYS A 299 -36.69 5.76 11.71
CA LYS A 299 -37.79 4.90 12.12
C LYS A 299 -38.43 4.18 10.92
N LYS A 300 -38.66 4.89 9.81
CA LYS A 300 -39.20 4.30 8.58
C LYS A 300 -38.25 3.24 8.00
N LEU A 301 -36.95 3.54 7.95
CA LEU A 301 -35.94 2.59 7.47
C LEU A 301 -35.87 1.34 8.34
N GLU A 302 -36.00 1.49 9.67
CA GLU A 302 -36.06 0.38 10.60
C GLU A 302 -37.27 -0.54 10.33
N GLU A 303 -38.45 0.04 10.08
CA GLU A 303 -39.66 -0.69 9.69
C GLU A 303 -39.49 -1.45 8.36
N GLU A 304 -38.83 -0.83 7.36
CA GLU A 304 -38.51 -1.47 6.08
C GLU A 304 -37.54 -2.65 6.26
N ILE A 305 -36.48 -2.48 7.05
CA ILE A 305 -35.53 -3.57 7.38
C ILE A 305 -36.26 -4.72 8.07
N GLN A 306 -37.15 -4.43 9.01
CA GLN A 306 -37.89 -5.46 9.72
C GLN A 306 -38.84 -6.21 8.77
N THR A 307 -39.48 -5.50 7.85
CA THR A 307 -40.33 -6.09 6.82
C THR A 307 -39.51 -7.01 5.90
N LEU A 308 -38.35 -6.57 5.45
CA LEU A 308 -37.44 -7.38 4.62
C LEU A 308 -36.95 -8.63 5.37
N ARG A 309 -36.65 -8.53 6.68
CA ARG A 309 -36.27 -9.69 7.50
C ARG A 309 -37.39 -10.73 7.56
N VAL A 310 -38.63 -10.29 7.78
CA VAL A 310 -39.79 -11.20 7.79
C VAL A 310 -39.98 -11.84 6.42
N TYR A 311 -39.91 -11.05 5.35
CA TYR A 311 -40.03 -11.55 3.98
C TYR A 311 -38.96 -12.60 3.65
N TYR A 312 -37.69 -12.30 3.96
CA TYR A 312 -36.58 -13.24 3.76
C TYR A 312 -36.74 -14.51 4.58
N SER A 313 -37.15 -14.40 5.85
CA SER A 313 -37.39 -15.57 6.70
C SER A 313 -38.52 -16.43 6.14
N LEU A 314 -39.59 -15.81 5.65
CA LEU A 314 -40.71 -16.54 5.06
C LEU A 314 -40.29 -17.23 3.75
N HIS A 315 -39.56 -16.51 2.88
CA HIS A 315 -39.01 -17.08 1.66
C HIS A 315 -38.11 -18.27 1.98
N LYS A 316 -37.21 -18.16 2.96
CA LYS A 316 -36.34 -19.26 3.38
C LYS A 316 -37.12 -20.48 3.86
N SER A 317 -38.19 -20.29 4.64
CA SER A 317 -38.99 -21.40 5.17
C SER A 317 -39.91 -22.05 4.13
N LEU A 318 -40.43 -21.28 3.18
CA LEU A 318 -41.31 -21.78 2.12
C LEU A 318 -40.55 -22.28 0.88
N SER A 319 -39.28 -21.88 0.73
CA SER A 319 -38.47 -22.25 -0.41
C SER A 319 -38.12 -23.73 -0.36
N GLN A 320 -38.40 -24.43 -1.47
CA GLN A 320 -37.99 -25.81 -1.70
C GLN A 320 -36.55 -25.90 -2.23
N GLU A 321 -35.85 -24.78 -2.31
CA GLU A 321 -34.52 -24.68 -2.92
C GLU A 321 -33.49 -25.59 -2.26
N GLU A 322 -33.56 -25.76 -0.93
CA GLU A 322 -32.67 -26.68 -0.21
C GLU A 322 -32.94 -28.14 -0.62
N ASN A 323 -34.21 -28.55 -0.71
CA ASN A 323 -34.58 -29.90 -1.17
C ASN A 323 -34.21 -30.14 -2.64
N LEU A 324 -34.44 -29.15 -3.51
CA LEU A 324 -34.08 -29.22 -4.93
C LEU A 324 -32.56 -29.30 -5.11
N LYS A 325 -31.80 -28.58 -4.30
CA LYS A 325 -30.33 -28.65 -4.28
C LYS A 325 -29.85 -30.03 -3.85
N ASP A 326 -30.45 -30.62 -2.83
CA ASP A 326 -30.12 -31.98 -2.38
C ASP A 326 -30.49 -33.03 -3.43
N GLN A 327 -31.66 -32.92 -4.07
CA GLN A 327 -32.05 -33.79 -5.19
C GLN A 327 -31.10 -33.66 -6.39
N PHE A 328 -30.69 -32.44 -6.71
CA PHE A 328 -29.72 -32.19 -7.77
C PHE A 328 -28.37 -32.85 -7.45
N ASN A 329 -27.86 -32.67 -6.23
CA ASN A 329 -26.61 -33.29 -5.79
C ASN A 329 -26.67 -34.82 -5.80
N TYR A 330 -27.78 -35.40 -5.36
CA TYR A 330 -27.99 -36.85 -5.41
C TYR A 330 -28.02 -37.37 -6.85
N THR A 331 -28.74 -36.67 -7.74
CA THR A 331 -28.82 -37.02 -9.16
C THR A 331 -27.45 -36.90 -9.83
N LEU A 332 -26.71 -35.84 -9.53
CA LEU A 332 -25.36 -35.62 -10.05
C LEU A 332 -24.41 -36.73 -9.60
N SER A 333 -24.42 -37.09 -8.32
CA SER A 333 -23.60 -38.18 -7.77
C SER A 333 -23.91 -39.52 -8.45
N THR A 334 -25.20 -39.78 -8.74
CA THR A 334 -25.62 -41.00 -9.45
C THR A 334 -25.05 -41.04 -10.88
N TYR A 335 -25.08 -39.92 -11.61
CA TYR A 335 -24.49 -39.85 -12.94
C TYR A 335 -22.97 -39.97 -12.93
N GLU A 336 -22.31 -39.37 -11.94
CA GLU A 336 -20.86 -39.44 -11.76
C GLU A 336 -20.41 -40.88 -11.49
N GLU A 337 -21.14 -41.62 -10.65
CA GLU A 337 -20.88 -43.03 -10.38
C GLU A 337 -21.13 -43.91 -11.62
N ALA A 338 -22.20 -43.63 -12.37
CA ALA A 338 -22.47 -44.32 -13.64
C ALA A 338 -21.38 -44.07 -14.69
N LEU A 339 -20.88 -42.83 -14.78
CA LEU A 339 -19.80 -42.45 -15.69
C LEU A 339 -18.51 -43.17 -15.32
N LYS A 340 -18.15 -43.18 -14.03
CA LYS A 340 -16.98 -43.89 -13.51
C LYS A 340 -17.04 -45.39 -13.79
N ASN A 341 -18.21 -46.00 -13.63
CA ASN A 341 -18.40 -47.41 -13.96
C ASN A 341 -18.20 -47.67 -15.46
N ARG A 342 -18.75 -46.82 -16.33
CA ARG A 342 -18.52 -46.90 -17.78
C ARG A 342 -17.05 -46.75 -18.13
N GLU A 343 -16.34 -45.81 -17.51
CA GLU A 343 -14.92 -45.56 -17.72
C GLU A 343 -14.05 -46.75 -17.30
N ASN A 344 -14.41 -47.42 -16.20
CA ASN A 344 -13.79 -48.69 -15.78
C ASN A 344 -14.01 -49.79 -16.83
N ILE A 345 -15.23 -49.96 -17.34
CA ILE A 345 -15.55 -50.96 -18.38
C ILE A 345 -14.75 -50.68 -19.67
N VAL A 346 -14.67 -49.42 -20.09
CA VAL A 346 -13.88 -49.01 -21.26
C VAL A 346 -12.40 -49.30 -21.03
N SER A 347 -11.86 -49.00 -19.86
CA SER A 347 -10.45 -49.29 -19.52
C SER A 347 -10.14 -50.78 -19.56
N ILE A 348 -11.02 -51.63 -19.01
CA ILE A 348 -10.87 -53.09 -19.09
C ILE A 348 -10.90 -53.57 -20.54
N THR A 349 -11.84 -53.06 -21.34
CA THR A 349 -11.98 -53.45 -22.75
C THR A 349 -10.77 -53.01 -23.58
N GLN A 350 -10.25 -51.81 -23.32
CA GLN A 350 -9.04 -51.28 -23.94
C GLN A 350 -7.85 -52.19 -23.64
N GLN A 351 -7.65 -52.57 -22.38
CA GLN A 351 -6.58 -53.47 -21.96
C GLN A 351 -6.69 -54.84 -22.64
N GLN A 352 -7.90 -55.41 -22.71
CA GLN A 352 -8.14 -56.69 -23.40
C GLN A 352 -7.83 -56.61 -24.90
N ASN A 353 -8.18 -55.50 -25.56
CA ASN A 353 -7.86 -55.29 -26.97
C ASN A 353 -6.36 -55.15 -27.20
N GLU A 354 -5.65 -54.44 -26.32
CA GLU A 354 -4.19 -54.34 -26.36
C GLU A 354 -3.54 -55.72 -26.18
N GLU A 355 -4.02 -56.53 -25.24
CA GLU A 355 -3.55 -57.90 -25.05
C GLU A 355 -3.81 -58.77 -26.29
N LEU A 356 -5.02 -58.70 -26.87
CA LEU A 356 -5.34 -59.41 -28.11
C LEU A 356 -4.44 -58.99 -29.29
N ALA A 357 -4.17 -57.69 -29.40
CA ALA A 357 -3.28 -57.16 -30.45
C ALA A 357 -1.85 -57.69 -30.28
N THR A 358 -1.34 -57.77 -29.04
CA THR A 358 -0.02 -58.38 -28.79
C THR A 358 0.01 -59.87 -29.13
N GLN A 359 -1.04 -60.62 -28.78
CA GLN A 359 -1.16 -62.05 -29.14
C GLN A 359 -1.21 -62.25 -30.65
N LEU A 360 -1.95 -61.40 -31.38
CA LEU A 360 -2.01 -61.45 -32.84
C LEU A 360 -0.65 -61.14 -33.46
N GLN A 361 0.06 -60.14 -32.95
CA GLN A 361 1.39 -59.77 -33.44
C GLN A 361 2.40 -60.90 -33.20
N GLN A 362 2.32 -61.58 -32.05
CA GLN A 362 3.12 -62.77 -31.76
C GLN A 362 2.78 -63.93 -32.71
N ALA A 363 1.50 -64.22 -32.95
CA ALA A 363 1.09 -65.27 -33.89
C ALA A 363 1.57 -64.98 -35.33
N LEU A 364 1.58 -63.71 -35.74
CA LEU A 364 2.10 -63.29 -37.05
C LEU A 364 3.62 -63.49 -37.16
N THR A 365 4.40 -63.18 -36.11
CA THR A 365 5.85 -63.41 -36.10
C THR A 365 6.18 -64.90 -36.07
N GLU A 366 5.45 -65.70 -35.29
CA GLU A 366 5.57 -67.16 -35.28
C GLU A 366 5.26 -67.77 -36.66
N ARG A 367 4.19 -67.31 -37.33
CA ARG A 367 3.86 -67.73 -38.70
C ARG A 367 4.98 -67.40 -39.68
N ALA A 368 5.50 -66.17 -39.65
CA ALA A 368 6.59 -65.75 -40.52
C ALA A 368 7.86 -66.59 -40.30
N ASN A 369 8.17 -66.92 -39.04
CA ASN A 369 9.30 -67.80 -38.71
C ASN A 369 9.10 -69.23 -39.25
N MET A 370 7.89 -69.80 -39.11
CA MET A 370 7.59 -71.12 -39.66
C MET A 370 7.62 -71.14 -41.20
N GLU A 371 7.16 -70.07 -41.85
CA GLU A 371 7.22 -69.91 -43.31
C GLU A 371 8.68 -69.86 -43.80
N LEU A 372 9.55 -69.17 -43.07
CA LEU A 372 10.99 -69.11 -43.35
C LEU A 372 11.65 -70.49 -43.17
N GLN A 373 11.30 -71.23 -42.11
CA GLN A 373 11.76 -72.61 -41.92
C GLN A 373 11.29 -73.55 -43.04
N LEU A 374 10.04 -73.41 -43.47
CA LEU A 374 9.49 -74.19 -44.58
C LEU A 374 10.24 -73.90 -45.88
N GLN A 375 10.53 -72.62 -46.17
CA GLN A 375 11.29 -72.22 -47.34
C GLN A 375 12.68 -72.86 -47.35
N HIS A 376 13.40 -72.83 -46.23
CA HIS A 376 14.70 -73.51 -46.09
C HIS A 376 14.60 -75.03 -46.28
N ALA A 377 13.53 -75.66 -45.78
CA ALA A 377 13.32 -77.10 -45.97
C ALA A 377 13.02 -77.44 -47.45
N ILE A 378 12.26 -76.60 -48.16
CA ILE A 378 12.00 -76.74 -49.60
C ILE A 378 13.31 -76.60 -50.38
N GLU A 379 14.11 -75.58 -50.11
CA GLU A 379 15.42 -75.37 -50.75
C GLU A 379 16.36 -76.56 -50.52
N ALA A 380 16.46 -77.04 -49.27
CA ALA A 380 17.25 -78.23 -48.95
C ALA A 380 16.74 -79.48 -49.69
N SER A 381 15.42 -79.66 -49.80
CA SER A 381 14.81 -80.74 -50.57
C SER A 381 15.14 -80.63 -52.07
N GLN A 382 15.06 -79.43 -52.66
CA GLN A 382 15.43 -79.20 -54.05
C GLN A 382 16.91 -79.53 -54.30
N VAL A 383 17.83 -79.06 -53.45
CA VAL A 383 19.27 -79.35 -53.55
C VAL A 383 19.55 -80.85 -53.45
N THR A 384 18.87 -81.57 -52.56
CA THR A 384 19.02 -83.03 -52.46
C THR A 384 18.44 -83.73 -53.68
N ASN A 385 17.30 -83.29 -54.19
CA ASN A 385 16.68 -83.84 -55.40
C ASN A 385 17.54 -83.59 -56.65
N GLU A 386 18.15 -82.41 -56.80
CA GLU A 386 19.13 -82.14 -57.85
C GLU A 386 20.36 -83.05 -57.76
N LYS A 387 20.88 -83.31 -56.55
CA LYS A 387 21.96 -84.28 -56.35
C LYS A 387 21.55 -85.69 -56.76
N VAL A 388 20.31 -86.10 -56.43
CA VAL A 388 19.74 -87.38 -56.85
C VAL A 388 19.62 -87.44 -58.37
N GLN A 389 19.06 -86.42 -59.02
CA GLN A 389 18.95 -86.35 -60.48
C GLN A 389 20.32 -86.39 -61.17
N LYS A 390 21.33 -85.66 -60.67
CA LYS A 390 22.71 -85.75 -61.17
C LYS A 390 23.28 -87.16 -61.04
N SER A 391 23.03 -87.83 -59.92
CA SER A 391 23.40 -89.23 -59.70
C SER A 391 22.65 -90.16 -60.68
N GLN A 392 21.37 -89.88 -60.96
CA GLN A 392 20.56 -90.61 -61.93
C GLN A 392 21.10 -90.44 -63.36
N ILE A 393 21.51 -89.23 -63.76
CA ILE A 393 22.12 -88.97 -65.07
C ILE A 393 23.49 -89.67 -65.19
N GLN A 394 24.29 -89.70 -64.12
CA GLN A 394 25.52 -90.50 -64.08
C GLN A 394 25.24 -92.00 -64.26
N ILE A 395 24.10 -92.51 -63.79
CA ILE A 395 23.67 -93.89 -64.03
C ILE A 395 23.27 -94.12 -65.51
N TYR A 396 22.59 -93.16 -66.15
CA TYR A 396 22.23 -93.26 -67.58
C TYR A 396 23.42 -93.03 -68.54
N PHE A 397 24.48 -92.36 -68.10
CA PHE A 397 25.75 -92.20 -68.82
C PHE A 397 26.79 -93.27 -68.46
N ILE A 398 26.39 -94.38 -67.82
CA ILE A 398 27.22 -95.59 -67.80
C ILE A 398 27.21 -96.16 -69.23
N PRO A 399 28.36 -96.22 -69.93
CA PRO A 399 28.43 -96.82 -71.26
C PRO A 399 27.92 -98.26 -71.18
N ASN A 400 27.01 -98.58 -72.09
CA ASN A 400 26.35 -99.86 -72.26
C ASN A 400 27.39 -101.00 -72.42
N LYS A 401 27.90 -101.52 -71.31
CA LYS A 401 28.80 -102.69 -71.26
C LYS A 401 28.04 -104.02 -71.46
N LYS A 402 26.98 -104.04 -72.28
CA LYS A 402 26.40 -105.30 -72.78
C LYS A 402 27.23 -105.88 -73.93
N ASP A 403 27.89 -105.06 -74.74
CA ASP A 403 28.73 -105.55 -75.84
C ASP A 403 30.08 -106.15 -75.39
N GLU A 404 30.54 -105.86 -74.16
CA GLU A 404 31.72 -106.53 -73.59
C GLU A 404 31.38 -107.84 -72.85
N ARG A 405 30.13 -108.05 -72.41
CA ARG A 405 29.71 -109.28 -71.71
C ARG A 405 29.39 -110.42 -72.66
N GLU A 406 28.87 -110.16 -73.86
CA GLU A 406 28.71 -111.22 -74.88
C GLU A 406 30.06 -111.71 -75.43
N LYS A 407 31.07 -110.82 -75.50
CA LYS A 407 32.45 -111.20 -75.87
C LYS A 407 33.14 -112.04 -74.79
N PHE A 408 32.86 -111.78 -73.50
CA PHE A 408 33.41 -112.55 -72.37
C PHE A 408 32.74 -113.93 -72.20
N LEU A 409 31.44 -114.07 -72.49
CA LEU A 409 30.74 -115.36 -72.41
C LEU A 409 31.08 -116.30 -73.59
N MET A 410 31.37 -115.76 -74.78
CA MET A 410 31.93 -116.54 -75.90
C MET A 410 33.37 -117.03 -75.63
N ASP A 411 34.21 -116.24 -74.96
CA ASP A 411 35.58 -116.66 -74.59
C ASP A 411 35.61 -117.66 -73.42
N LYS A 412 34.68 -117.53 -72.46
CA LYS A 412 34.51 -118.49 -71.36
C LYS A 412 33.97 -119.85 -71.85
N SER A 413 33.10 -119.86 -72.87
CA SER A 413 32.63 -121.11 -73.50
C SER A 413 33.73 -121.81 -74.30
N ARG A 414 34.66 -121.07 -74.94
CA ARG A 414 35.85 -121.68 -75.57
C ARG A 414 36.85 -122.22 -74.56
N LYS A 415 37.03 -121.56 -73.40
CA LYS A 415 37.93 -122.04 -72.32
C LYS A 415 37.40 -123.27 -71.58
N ILE A 416 36.09 -123.45 -71.44
CA ILE A 416 35.52 -124.67 -70.84
C ILE A 416 35.62 -125.87 -71.80
N VAL A 417 35.51 -125.66 -73.12
CA VAL A 417 35.79 -126.72 -74.12
C VAL A 417 37.29 -127.08 -74.20
N ALA A 418 38.18 -126.15 -73.86
CA ALA A 418 39.63 -126.41 -73.84
C ALA A 418 40.14 -127.07 -72.53
N HIS A 419 39.45 -126.92 -71.39
CA HIS A 419 39.82 -127.62 -70.15
C HIS A 419 39.25 -129.05 -70.04
N SER A 420 38.27 -129.40 -70.89
CA SER A 420 37.77 -130.78 -71.06
C SER A 420 38.66 -131.66 -71.95
N LYS A 421 39.89 -131.21 -72.28
CA LYS A 421 40.89 -131.98 -73.04
C LYS A 421 42.28 -132.09 -72.38
N GLN A 422 42.46 -131.62 -71.14
CA GLN A 422 43.77 -131.66 -70.44
C GLN A 422 43.72 -132.20 -69.00
N VAL A 423 42.68 -132.98 -68.64
CA VAL A 423 42.64 -133.83 -67.44
C VAL A 423 42.13 -135.23 -67.84
N MET A 424 42.90 -135.88 -68.70
CA MET A 424 43.09 -137.33 -68.75
C MET A 424 44.58 -137.53 -68.47
N ILE A 425 44.92 -137.79 -67.20
CA ILE A 425 45.97 -138.65 -66.61
C ILE A 425 45.87 -138.47 -65.11
#